data_AF-A0A413JTN1-F1
#
_entry.id   AF-A0A413JTN1-F1
#
_cell.length_a   1.000
_cell.length_b   1.000
_cell.length_c   1.000
_cell.angle_alpha   90.00
_cell.angle_beta   90.00
_cell.angle_gamma   90.00
#
_symmetry.space_group_name_H-M   'P 1'
#
loop_
_entity.id
_entity.type
_entity.pdbx_description
1 polymer ?
#
loop_
_entity_poly.entity_id
_entity_poly.type
_entity_poly.pdbx_seq_one_letter_code
_entity_poly.pdbx_strand_id
1 'polypeptide(L)'
;MTNQFEKSDIEAIRQDPAYFQGLTDERKTSQVCMVGIQEDGYNLEFVPEGMKTEEMCRQALNASPDLSYGHAEILAHVPYPAVCLEALKEFADHVDCIDLISTLRKEVINTDIAMFAVTQDGNCLAAIPLHLQDEALACQATITSGNSVLASRNIREDIKTENAYKCGLNEELFQSFLFIPKDKRTPDHCLAAWKWFPEQITKRPEEIPDSVRSGCNLFSLNVRMEQCTGSKFEFYQMENFYNGTPLRVNRIQTPKGELKDTVVRFDKEKQEFSFSPVRQDKKNRLKI
;
A
#
# COMPACT_ATOMS: atom_id res chain seq x y z
N MET A 1 -56.25 -1.63 11.34
CA MET A 1 -56.00 -0.30 10.74
C MET A 1 -54.64 -0.23 10.07
N THR A 2 -53.54 -0.62 10.72
CA THR A 2 -52.17 -0.62 10.16
C THR A 2 -52.04 -1.36 8.82
N ASN A 3 -52.72 -2.51 8.68
CA ASN A 3 -52.67 -3.36 7.48
C ASN A 3 -53.43 -2.77 6.25
N GLN A 4 -54.34 -1.81 6.44
CA GLN A 4 -55.09 -1.22 5.31
C GLN A 4 -54.32 -0.07 4.65
N PHE A 5 -53.66 0.77 5.43
CA PHE A 5 -52.77 1.81 4.91
C PHE A 5 -51.54 1.19 4.25
N GLU A 6 -50.92 0.19 4.87
CA GLU A 6 -49.79 -0.54 4.28
C GLU A 6 -50.11 -1.12 2.89
N LYS A 7 -51.29 -1.75 2.73
CA LYS A 7 -51.72 -2.27 1.42
C LYS A 7 -51.91 -1.16 0.39
N SER A 8 -52.55 -0.05 0.77
CA SER A 8 -52.73 1.10 -0.11
C SER A 8 -51.39 1.71 -0.53
N ASP A 9 -50.42 1.75 0.38
CA ASP A 9 -49.10 2.33 0.13
C ASP A 9 -48.31 1.44 -0.83
N ILE A 10 -48.34 0.12 -0.62
CA ILE A 10 -47.75 -0.88 -1.53
C ILE A 10 -48.36 -0.80 -2.93
N GLU A 11 -49.68 -0.67 -3.03
CA GLU A 11 -50.37 -0.53 -4.33
C GLU A 11 -49.98 0.76 -5.05
N ALA A 12 -49.86 1.88 -4.33
CA ALA A 12 -49.43 3.15 -4.88
C ALA A 12 -47.97 3.11 -5.37
N ILE A 13 -47.06 2.52 -4.59
CA ILE A 13 -45.64 2.37 -4.95
C ILE A 13 -45.47 1.56 -6.24
N ARG A 14 -46.23 0.47 -6.41
CA ARG A 14 -46.18 -0.33 -7.63
C ARG A 14 -46.66 0.40 -8.88
N GLN A 15 -47.46 1.45 -8.72
CA GLN A 15 -47.91 2.29 -9.83
C GLN A 15 -46.92 3.43 -10.11
N ASP A 16 -46.33 3.98 -9.05
CA ASP A 16 -45.35 5.06 -9.09
C ASP A 16 -44.31 4.87 -7.97
N PRO A 17 -43.10 4.36 -8.28
CA PRO A 17 -42.08 4.10 -7.26
C PRO A 17 -41.65 5.36 -6.48
N ALA A 18 -41.79 6.55 -7.08
CA ALA A 18 -41.48 7.82 -6.43
C ALA A 18 -42.48 8.16 -5.30
N TYR A 19 -43.66 7.54 -5.27
CA TYR A 19 -44.63 7.69 -4.19
C TYR A 19 -44.02 7.38 -2.81
N PHE A 20 -43.10 6.40 -2.75
CA PHE A 20 -42.43 6.02 -1.50
C PHE A 20 -41.71 7.19 -0.82
N GLN A 21 -41.10 8.07 -1.61
CA GLN A 21 -40.28 9.20 -1.13
C GLN A 21 -41.10 10.19 -0.30
N GLY A 22 -42.40 10.35 -0.63
CA GLY A 22 -43.32 11.24 0.06
C GLY A 22 -43.98 10.65 1.32
N LEU A 23 -43.70 9.39 1.67
CA LEU A 23 -44.26 8.77 2.86
C LEU A 23 -43.61 9.32 4.14
N THR A 24 -44.42 9.49 5.19
CA THR A 24 -43.92 9.78 6.54
C THR A 24 -43.29 8.54 7.15
N ASP A 25 -42.38 8.72 8.11
CA ASP A 25 -41.64 7.62 8.73
C ASP A 25 -42.56 6.60 9.42
N GLU A 26 -43.71 7.03 9.97
CA GLU A 26 -44.68 6.12 10.60
C GLU A 26 -45.36 5.17 9.59
N ARG A 27 -45.36 5.54 8.30
CA ARG A 27 -45.95 4.74 7.22
C ARG A 27 -44.92 3.85 6.52
N LYS A 28 -43.63 4.12 6.71
CA LYS A 28 -42.51 3.32 6.17
C LYS A 28 -42.30 2.06 7.00
N THR A 29 -43.28 1.17 7.03
CA THR A 29 -43.13 -0.15 7.67
C THR A 29 -42.07 -0.98 6.94
N SER A 30 -41.53 -2.02 7.58
CA SER A 30 -40.51 -2.88 6.95
C SER A 30 -40.98 -3.47 5.62
N GLN A 31 -42.27 -3.78 5.50
CA GLN A 31 -42.84 -4.32 4.26
C GLN A 31 -42.96 -3.24 3.18
N VAL A 32 -43.42 -2.03 3.54
CA VAL A 32 -43.51 -0.90 2.61
C VAL A 32 -42.11 -0.51 2.10
N CYS A 33 -41.11 -0.44 2.99
CA CYS A 33 -39.72 -0.18 2.61
C CYS A 33 -39.18 -1.21 1.62
N MET A 34 -39.39 -2.50 1.90
CA MET A 34 -38.91 -3.56 1.01
C MET A 34 -39.55 -3.47 -0.38
N VAL A 35 -40.87 -3.23 -0.45
CA VAL A 35 -41.55 -3.03 -1.74
C VAL A 35 -41.02 -1.78 -2.45
N GLY A 36 -40.86 -0.65 -1.73
CA GLY A 36 -40.28 0.57 -2.28
C GLY A 36 -38.93 0.33 -2.94
N ILE A 37 -38.05 -0.40 -2.27
CA ILE A 37 -36.72 -0.77 -2.78
C ILE A 37 -36.80 -1.71 -3.98
N GLN A 38 -37.73 -2.67 -3.98
CA GLN A 38 -37.89 -3.62 -5.08
C GLN A 38 -38.31 -2.95 -6.38
N GLU A 39 -39.14 -1.92 -6.29
CA GLU A 39 -39.59 -1.16 -7.47
C GLU A 39 -38.55 -0.14 -7.94
N ASP A 40 -37.78 0.46 -7.02
CA ASP A 40 -36.65 1.33 -7.33
C ASP A 40 -35.60 1.29 -6.21
N GLY A 41 -34.39 0.81 -6.52
CA GLY A 41 -33.30 0.68 -5.57
C GLY A 41 -32.92 2.01 -4.88
N TYR A 42 -33.09 3.14 -5.56
CA TYR A 42 -32.81 4.47 -5.00
C TYR A 42 -33.71 4.85 -3.82
N ASN A 43 -34.84 4.18 -3.65
CA ASN A 43 -35.69 4.37 -2.47
C ASN A 43 -35.00 4.02 -1.14
N LEU A 44 -33.86 3.32 -1.15
CA LEU A 44 -33.03 3.10 0.05
C LEU A 44 -32.63 4.40 0.75
N GLU A 45 -32.44 5.51 0.01
CA GLU A 45 -32.15 6.83 0.58
C GLU A 45 -33.23 7.26 1.58
N PHE A 46 -34.49 6.98 1.26
CA PHE A 46 -35.66 7.43 2.02
C PHE A 46 -36.08 6.46 3.13
N VAL A 47 -35.43 5.30 3.25
CA VAL A 47 -35.68 4.36 4.35
C VAL A 47 -35.07 4.92 5.64
N PRO A 48 -35.82 4.98 6.77
CA PRO A 48 -35.26 5.43 8.04
C PRO A 48 -34.02 4.60 8.43
N GLU A 49 -32.94 5.25 8.89
CA GLU A 49 -31.66 4.57 9.16
C GLU A 49 -31.81 3.37 10.12
N GLY A 50 -32.63 3.50 11.17
CA GLY A 50 -32.89 2.42 12.13
C GLY A 50 -33.71 1.24 11.59
N MET A 51 -34.27 1.37 10.38
CA MET A 51 -35.06 0.33 9.71
C MET A 51 -34.31 -0.34 8.56
N LYS A 52 -33.17 0.22 8.14
CA LYS A 52 -32.32 -0.43 7.15
C LYS A 52 -31.91 -1.79 7.68
N THR A 53 -31.77 -2.74 6.76
CA THR A 53 -31.24 -4.08 7.02
C THR A 53 -30.26 -4.40 5.90
N GLU A 54 -29.35 -5.36 6.14
CA GLU A 54 -28.44 -5.78 5.07
C GLU A 54 -29.20 -6.30 3.85
N GLU A 55 -30.30 -7.02 4.07
CA GLU A 55 -31.16 -7.56 3.00
C GLU A 55 -31.77 -6.45 2.15
N MET A 56 -32.30 -5.40 2.79
CA MET A 56 -32.78 -4.21 2.08
C MET A 56 -31.66 -3.57 1.25
N CYS A 57 -30.45 -3.47 1.79
CA CYS A 57 -29.32 -2.85 1.08
C CYS A 57 -28.88 -3.69 -0.12
N ARG A 58 -28.78 -5.02 0.02
CA ARG A 58 -28.48 -5.94 -1.09
C ARG A 58 -29.56 -5.89 -2.16
N GLN A 59 -30.83 -5.90 -1.76
CA GLN A 59 -31.94 -5.77 -2.69
C GLN A 59 -31.90 -4.44 -3.45
N ALA A 60 -31.53 -3.36 -2.78
CA ALA A 60 -31.44 -2.04 -3.40
C ALA A 60 -30.32 -1.97 -4.44
N LEU A 61 -29.16 -2.56 -4.15
CA LEU A 61 -28.06 -2.69 -5.11
C LEU A 61 -28.50 -3.50 -6.34
N ASN A 62 -29.17 -4.64 -6.14
CA ASN A 62 -29.67 -5.49 -7.22
C ASN A 62 -30.77 -4.82 -8.07
N ALA A 63 -31.60 -3.98 -7.47
CA ALA A 63 -32.69 -3.29 -8.13
C ALA A 63 -32.26 -1.95 -8.79
N SER A 64 -31.00 -1.55 -8.64
CA SER A 64 -30.49 -0.29 -9.19
C SER A 64 -30.06 -0.46 -10.66
N PRO A 65 -30.68 0.26 -11.61
CA PRO A 65 -30.32 0.16 -13.03
C PRO A 65 -28.99 0.83 -13.38
N ASP A 66 -28.41 1.62 -12.48
CA ASP A 66 -27.28 2.53 -12.74
C ASP A 66 -25.89 1.88 -12.65
N LEU A 67 -25.83 0.60 -12.27
CA LEU A 67 -24.59 -0.18 -12.26
C LEU A 67 -23.99 -0.34 -13.68
N SER A 68 -24.76 -0.05 -14.74
CA SER A 68 -24.26 -0.02 -16.11
C SER A 68 -23.56 1.27 -16.54
N TYR A 69 -23.75 2.39 -15.81
CA TYR A 69 -23.20 3.71 -16.18
C TYR A 69 -22.12 4.23 -15.23
N GLY A 70 -21.77 3.45 -14.19
CA GLY A 70 -20.65 3.74 -13.32
C GLY A 70 -20.96 4.66 -12.13
N HIS A 71 -22.24 4.85 -11.80
CA HIS A 71 -22.66 5.63 -10.65
C HIS A 71 -23.16 4.69 -9.56
N ALA A 72 -22.38 4.56 -8.48
CA ALA A 72 -22.72 3.73 -7.32
C ALA A 72 -23.25 4.58 -6.16
N GLU A 73 -23.99 5.66 -6.44
CA GLU A 73 -24.45 6.66 -5.46
C GLU A 73 -25.25 6.01 -4.32
N ILE A 74 -25.97 4.93 -4.62
CA ILE A 74 -26.70 4.14 -3.63
C ILE A 74 -25.83 3.67 -2.45
N LEU A 75 -24.52 3.47 -2.67
CA LEU A 75 -23.58 3.07 -1.63
C LEU A 75 -23.44 4.12 -0.51
N ALA A 76 -23.71 5.40 -0.80
CA ALA A 76 -23.75 6.44 0.23
C ALA A 76 -24.85 6.19 1.28
N HIS A 77 -25.85 5.38 0.94
CA HIS A 77 -27.00 5.08 1.81
C HIS A 77 -26.92 3.70 2.49
N VAL A 78 -25.89 2.90 2.23
CA VAL A 78 -25.68 1.56 2.82
C VAL A 78 -24.92 1.67 4.15
N PRO A 79 -25.48 1.27 5.31
CA PRO A 79 -24.82 1.41 6.62
C PRO A 79 -23.99 0.18 7.03
N TYR A 80 -23.85 -0.80 6.14
CA TYR A 80 -23.28 -2.11 6.48
C TYR A 80 -21.96 -2.33 5.76
N PRO A 81 -20.82 -2.35 6.48
CA PRO A 81 -19.50 -2.56 5.88
C PRO A 81 -19.41 -3.84 5.04
N ALA A 82 -20.05 -4.93 5.48
CA ALA A 82 -20.04 -6.20 4.74
C ALA A 82 -20.70 -6.05 3.36
N VAL A 83 -21.87 -5.40 3.30
CA VAL A 83 -22.60 -5.16 2.04
C VAL A 83 -21.81 -4.20 1.14
N CYS A 84 -21.20 -3.15 1.71
CA CYS A 84 -20.32 -2.26 0.94
C CYS A 84 -19.13 -3.01 0.34
N LEU A 85 -18.48 -3.90 1.10
CA LEU A 85 -17.37 -4.70 0.60
C LEU A 85 -17.78 -5.69 -0.50
N GLU A 86 -18.94 -6.33 -0.36
CA GLU A 86 -19.53 -7.18 -1.41
C GLU A 86 -19.71 -6.37 -2.70
N ALA A 87 -20.33 -5.20 -2.61
CA ALA A 87 -20.58 -4.32 -3.74
C ALA A 87 -19.28 -3.80 -4.38
N LEU A 88 -18.29 -3.40 -3.57
CA LEU A 88 -16.99 -2.97 -4.07
C LEU A 88 -16.28 -4.06 -4.88
N LYS A 89 -16.38 -5.33 -4.46
CA LYS A 89 -15.81 -6.47 -5.19
C LYS A 89 -16.52 -6.72 -6.50
N GLU A 90 -17.83 -6.51 -6.55
CA GLU A 90 -18.63 -6.67 -7.75
C GLU A 90 -18.37 -5.55 -8.77
N PHE A 91 -18.15 -4.32 -8.30
CA PHE A 91 -18.03 -3.15 -9.18
C PHE A 91 -16.59 -2.79 -9.56
N ALA A 92 -15.59 -3.35 -8.90
CA ALA A 92 -14.17 -3.02 -9.13
C ALA A 92 -13.71 -3.25 -10.58
N ASP A 93 -14.38 -4.12 -11.34
CA ASP A 93 -14.06 -4.40 -12.76
C ASP A 93 -14.57 -3.31 -13.72
N HIS A 94 -15.44 -2.40 -13.26
CA HIS A 94 -16.18 -1.46 -14.13
C HIS A 94 -16.12 -0.01 -13.66
N VAL A 95 -15.89 0.22 -12.37
CA VAL A 95 -15.87 1.55 -11.76
C VAL A 95 -14.53 1.77 -11.06
N ASP A 96 -13.96 2.96 -11.20
CA ASP A 96 -12.73 3.32 -10.51
C ASP A 96 -12.90 3.19 -8.99
N CYS A 97 -12.00 2.43 -8.36
CA CYS A 97 -12.11 2.10 -6.94
C CYS A 97 -12.04 3.35 -6.05
N ILE A 98 -11.35 4.40 -6.52
CA ILE A 98 -11.30 5.70 -5.85
C ILE A 98 -12.70 6.32 -5.76
N ASP A 99 -13.49 6.26 -6.83
CA ASP A 99 -14.84 6.83 -6.87
C ASP A 99 -15.79 6.04 -5.96
N LEU A 100 -15.68 4.71 -5.98
CA LEU A 100 -16.43 3.83 -5.08
C LEU A 100 -16.16 4.16 -3.61
N ILE A 101 -14.88 4.25 -3.23
CA ILE A 101 -14.48 4.58 -1.85
C ILE A 101 -14.93 5.99 -1.45
N SER A 102 -14.84 6.95 -2.38
CA SER A 102 -15.25 8.34 -2.12
C SER A 102 -16.76 8.47 -1.94
N THR A 103 -17.54 7.54 -2.48
CA THR A 103 -19.01 7.47 -2.34
C THR A 103 -19.44 6.88 -0.99
N LEU A 104 -18.62 6.01 -0.39
CA LEU A 104 -18.94 5.39 0.90
C LEU A 104 -19.02 6.42 2.03
N ARG A 105 -19.95 6.19 2.96
CA ARG A 105 -19.91 6.87 4.26
C ARG A 105 -18.61 6.54 4.98
N LYS A 106 -17.97 7.56 5.56
CA LYS A 106 -16.67 7.39 6.23
C LYS A 106 -16.75 6.42 7.40
N GLU A 107 -17.92 6.33 8.05
CA GLU A 107 -18.19 5.48 9.20
C GLU A 107 -18.31 3.99 8.84
N VAL A 108 -18.61 3.65 7.58
CA VAL A 108 -18.71 2.25 7.15
C VAL A 108 -17.38 1.69 6.65
N ILE A 109 -16.42 2.56 6.30
CA ILE A 109 -15.09 2.13 5.89
C ILE A 109 -14.40 1.51 7.10
N ASN A 110 -14.04 0.24 6.98
CA ASN A 110 -13.26 -0.50 7.97
C ASN A 110 -11.92 -0.95 7.35
N THR A 111 -11.11 -1.68 8.10
CA THR A 111 -9.80 -2.17 7.63
C THR A 111 -9.91 -3.07 6.40
N ASP A 112 -10.95 -3.91 6.30
CA ASP A 112 -11.12 -4.83 5.17
C ASP A 112 -11.46 -4.08 3.88
N ILE A 113 -12.37 -3.11 3.95
CA ILE A 113 -12.71 -2.22 2.83
C ILE A 113 -11.48 -1.41 2.42
N ALA A 114 -10.78 -0.82 3.39
CA ALA A 114 -9.58 -0.05 3.13
C ALA A 114 -8.55 -0.91 2.38
N MET A 115 -8.17 -2.06 2.94
CA MET A 115 -7.18 -2.98 2.36
C MET A 115 -7.59 -3.44 0.96
N PHE A 116 -8.86 -3.82 0.76
CA PHE A 116 -9.36 -4.19 -0.56
C PHE A 116 -9.14 -3.07 -1.58
N ALA A 117 -9.52 -1.84 -1.24
CA ALA A 117 -9.41 -0.71 -2.16
C ALA A 117 -7.96 -0.36 -2.51
N VAL A 118 -7.04 -0.35 -1.54
CA VAL A 118 -5.61 -0.08 -1.82
C VAL A 118 -4.94 -1.21 -2.60
N THR A 119 -5.50 -2.42 -2.53
CA THR A 119 -5.05 -3.55 -3.36
C THR A 119 -5.48 -3.40 -4.81
N GLN A 120 -6.65 -2.80 -5.07
CA GLN A 120 -7.11 -2.50 -6.44
C GLN A 120 -6.39 -1.29 -7.03
N ASP A 121 -6.31 -0.19 -6.27
CA ASP A 121 -5.55 1.01 -6.65
C ASP A 121 -4.94 1.66 -5.41
N GLY A 122 -3.61 1.78 -5.40
CA GLY A 122 -2.86 2.43 -4.33
C GLY A 122 -3.26 3.88 -4.05
N ASN A 123 -3.82 4.59 -5.03
CA ASN A 123 -4.31 5.97 -4.84
C ASN A 123 -5.51 6.05 -3.87
N CYS A 124 -6.24 4.95 -3.67
CA CYS A 124 -7.35 4.88 -2.70
C CYS A 124 -6.91 5.23 -1.29
N LEU A 125 -5.63 5.05 -0.92
CA LEU A 125 -5.09 5.40 0.40
C LEU A 125 -5.40 6.85 0.80
N ALA A 126 -5.41 7.77 -0.17
CA ALA A 126 -5.71 9.18 0.06
C ALA A 126 -7.19 9.45 0.39
N ALA A 127 -8.09 8.54 0.04
CA ALA A 127 -9.52 8.60 0.33
C ALA A 127 -9.90 7.87 1.64
N ILE A 128 -9.03 6.99 2.14
CA ILE A 128 -9.25 6.27 3.42
C ILE A 128 -9.25 7.25 4.61
N PRO A 129 -10.20 7.12 5.56
CA PRO A 129 -10.22 7.92 6.79
C PRO A 129 -8.88 7.89 7.55
N LEU A 130 -8.41 9.05 8.01
CA LEU A 130 -7.08 9.21 8.64
C LEU A 130 -6.80 8.25 9.80
N HIS A 131 -7.83 7.88 10.56
CA HIS A 131 -7.71 6.98 11.71
C HIS A 131 -7.52 5.50 11.31
N LEU A 132 -7.86 5.14 10.07
CA LEU A 132 -7.63 3.79 9.51
C LEU A 132 -6.33 3.71 8.71
N GLN A 133 -5.77 4.84 8.30
CA GLN A 133 -4.49 4.86 7.61
C GLN A 133 -3.38 4.35 8.54
N ASP A 134 -2.64 3.34 8.10
CA ASP A 134 -1.50 2.76 8.80
C ASP A 134 -0.35 2.44 7.82
N GLU A 135 0.78 1.99 8.36
CA GLU A 135 1.94 1.63 7.54
C GLU A 135 1.65 0.43 6.62
N ALA A 136 0.80 -0.51 7.03
CA ALA A 136 0.48 -1.69 6.21
C ALA A 136 -0.27 -1.29 4.94
N LEU A 137 -1.24 -0.39 5.04
CA LEU A 137 -1.93 0.18 3.89
C LEU A 137 -0.99 1.04 3.03
N ALA A 138 -0.06 1.79 3.63
CA ALA A 138 0.96 2.53 2.87
C ALA A 138 1.86 1.61 2.05
N CYS A 139 2.36 0.53 2.66
CA CYS A 139 3.13 -0.50 1.97
C CYS A 139 2.32 -1.10 0.81
N GLN A 140 1.09 -1.54 1.07
CA GLN A 140 0.24 -2.11 0.03
C GLN A 140 -0.03 -1.13 -1.11
N ALA A 141 -0.32 0.15 -0.79
CA ALA A 141 -0.54 1.20 -1.79
C ALA A 141 0.66 1.36 -2.73
N THR A 142 1.86 1.39 -2.16
CA THR A 142 3.10 1.56 -2.93
C THR A 142 3.44 0.32 -3.75
N ILE A 143 3.10 -0.88 -3.28
CA ILE A 143 3.22 -2.12 -4.05
C ILE A 143 2.29 -2.08 -5.27
N THR A 144 1.03 -1.66 -5.06
CA THR A 144 0.01 -1.64 -6.11
C THR A 144 0.30 -0.57 -7.18
N SER A 145 0.54 0.68 -6.77
CA SER A 145 0.59 1.83 -7.70
C SER A 145 1.90 2.64 -7.65
N GLY A 146 2.91 2.15 -6.95
CA GLY A 146 4.24 2.77 -6.87
C GLY A 146 4.37 3.92 -5.86
N ASN A 147 5.59 4.43 -5.69
CA ASN A 147 5.92 5.43 -4.68
C ASN A 147 5.27 6.81 -4.86
N SER A 148 4.72 7.12 -6.05
CA SER A 148 4.03 8.39 -6.30
C SER A 148 2.78 8.57 -5.43
N VAL A 149 2.14 7.48 -4.99
CA VAL A 149 0.93 7.55 -4.14
C VAL A 149 1.18 8.31 -2.83
N LEU A 150 2.37 8.14 -2.24
CA LEU A 150 2.74 8.77 -0.96
C LEU A 150 2.98 10.29 -1.08
N ALA A 151 2.95 10.86 -2.29
CA ALA A 151 3.02 12.30 -2.48
C ALA A 151 1.72 13.03 -2.06
N SER A 152 0.61 12.30 -1.90
CA SER A 152 -0.66 12.90 -1.50
C SER A 152 -0.59 13.54 -0.10
N ARG A 153 -1.23 14.70 0.03
CA ARG A 153 -1.35 15.46 1.29
C ARG A 153 -2.41 14.89 2.23
N ASN A 154 -3.30 14.04 1.72
CA ASN A 154 -4.34 13.39 2.51
C ASN A 154 -3.83 12.10 3.18
N ILE A 155 -2.56 11.76 2.97
CA ILE A 155 -1.90 10.62 3.60
C ILE A 155 -1.09 11.15 4.78
N ARG A 156 -1.31 10.54 5.95
CA ARG A 156 -0.57 10.83 7.18
C ARG A 156 0.95 10.75 6.98
N GLU A 157 1.67 11.73 7.49
CA GLU A 157 3.14 11.78 7.35
C GLU A 157 3.85 10.69 8.15
N ASP A 158 3.28 10.24 9.27
CA ASP A 158 3.90 9.26 10.16
C ASP A 158 3.89 7.83 9.57
N ILE A 159 3.04 7.56 8.57
CA ILE A 159 2.98 6.26 7.87
C ILE A 159 3.80 6.23 6.57
N LYS A 160 4.38 7.38 6.15
CA LYS A 160 5.32 7.48 5.02
C LYS A 160 6.72 7.06 5.49
N THR A 161 6.81 5.83 5.96
CA THR A 161 8.00 5.26 6.57
C THR A 161 9.04 4.84 5.54
N GLU A 162 10.24 4.53 6.00
CA GLU A 162 11.26 3.89 5.18
C GLU A 162 10.72 2.60 4.54
N ASN A 163 10.02 1.76 5.32
CA ASN A 163 9.51 0.50 4.81
C ASN A 163 8.44 0.71 3.72
N ALA A 164 7.55 1.69 3.88
CA ALA A 164 6.56 2.01 2.84
C ALA A 164 7.21 2.41 1.52
N TYR A 165 8.22 3.29 1.55
CA TYR A 165 8.95 3.65 0.32
C TYR A 165 9.74 2.48 -0.29
N LYS A 166 10.27 1.59 0.55
CA LYS A 166 10.96 0.37 0.12
C LYS A 166 10.02 -0.59 -0.60
N CYS A 167 8.77 -0.72 -0.14
CA CYS A 167 7.73 -1.54 -0.76
C CYS A 167 7.38 -1.08 -2.19
N GLY A 168 7.41 0.24 -2.48
CA GLY A 168 7.13 0.78 -3.81
C GLY A 168 8.31 0.87 -4.77
N LEU A 169 9.48 0.35 -4.38
CA LEU A 169 10.64 0.27 -5.24
C LEU A 169 10.47 -0.85 -6.30
N ASN A 170 10.90 -0.57 -7.53
CA ASN A 170 10.80 -1.50 -8.65
C ASN A 170 12.13 -1.53 -9.42
N GLU A 171 12.68 -2.74 -9.60
CA GLU A 171 13.99 -2.97 -10.25
C GLU A 171 13.99 -2.73 -11.77
N GLU A 172 12.82 -2.65 -12.39
CA GLU A 172 12.64 -2.35 -13.81
C GLU A 172 12.38 -0.86 -14.07
N LEU A 173 12.03 -0.09 -13.02
CA LEU A 173 11.60 1.31 -13.14
C LEU A 173 12.37 2.25 -12.21
N PHE A 174 13.37 2.94 -12.74
CA PHE A 174 14.19 3.90 -11.99
C PHE A 174 13.37 5.03 -11.34
N GLN A 175 12.25 5.42 -11.97
CA GLN A 175 11.34 6.44 -11.45
C GLN A 175 10.76 6.06 -10.08
N SER A 176 10.64 4.77 -9.76
CA SER A 176 10.17 4.31 -8.44
C SER A 176 11.05 4.86 -7.30
N PHE A 177 12.37 4.94 -7.50
CA PHE A 177 13.31 5.54 -6.57
C PHE A 177 13.22 7.08 -6.57
N LEU A 178 13.04 7.70 -7.74
CA LEU A 178 12.97 9.15 -7.85
C LEU A 178 11.74 9.76 -7.16
N PHE A 179 10.64 9.01 -7.10
CA PHE A 179 9.43 9.42 -6.37
C PHE A 179 9.60 9.43 -4.85
N ILE A 180 10.67 8.83 -4.31
CA ILE A 180 11.02 8.99 -2.89
C ILE A 180 11.59 10.41 -2.71
N PRO A 181 11.01 11.25 -1.82
CA PRO A 181 11.55 12.58 -1.53
C PRO A 181 13.02 12.51 -1.11
N LYS A 182 13.85 13.47 -1.55
CA LYS A 182 15.31 13.42 -1.30
C LYS A 182 15.66 13.32 0.19
N ASP A 183 14.91 14.00 1.05
CA ASP A 183 15.06 13.97 2.50
C ASP A 183 14.59 12.67 3.16
N LYS A 184 13.81 11.84 2.45
CA LYS A 184 13.31 10.53 2.91
C LYS A 184 14.10 9.34 2.33
N ARG A 185 15.07 9.57 1.46
CA ARG A 185 15.92 8.51 0.89
C ARG A 185 16.91 8.02 1.94
N THR A 186 16.75 6.77 2.36
CA THR A 186 17.61 6.11 3.34
C THR A 186 18.76 5.37 2.64
N PRO A 187 19.79 4.93 3.38
CA PRO A 187 20.86 4.11 2.81
C PRO A 187 20.36 2.85 2.10
N ASP A 188 19.29 2.23 2.59
CA ASP A 188 18.66 1.05 1.97
C ASP A 188 18.07 1.39 0.60
N HIS A 189 17.26 2.44 0.50
CA HIS A 189 16.69 2.90 -0.78
C HIS A 189 17.78 3.22 -1.80
N CYS A 190 18.79 3.97 -1.36
CA CYS A 190 19.92 4.34 -2.20
C CYS A 190 20.73 3.12 -2.65
N LEU A 191 20.89 2.12 -1.79
CA LEU A 191 21.64 0.91 -2.13
C LEU A 191 20.87 0.05 -3.12
N ALA A 192 19.55 -0.09 -2.95
CA ALA A 192 18.70 -0.76 -3.93
C ALA A 192 18.83 -0.08 -5.30
N ALA A 193 18.70 1.24 -5.35
CA ALA A 193 18.86 2.00 -6.59
C ALA A 193 20.26 1.87 -7.21
N TRP A 194 21.34 1.85 -6.41
CA TRP A 194 22.70 1.61 -6.90
C TRP A 194 22.88 0.24 -7.54
N LYS A 195 22.25 -0.79 -6.98
CA LYS A 195 22.36 -2.16 -7.48
C LYS A 195 21.57 -2.36 -8.77
N TRP A 196 20.35 -1.85 -8.84
CA TRP A 196 19.50 -2.03 -10.02
C TRP A 196 19.84 -1.04 -11.15
N PHE A 197 20.25 0.17 -10.81
CA PHE A 197 20.44 1.28 -11.75
C PHE A 197 21.83 1.95 -11.64
N PRO A 198 22.94 1.18 -11.66
CA PRO A 198 24.28 1.72 -11.40
C PRO A 198 24.70 2.78 -12.42
N GLU A 199 24.34 2.62 -13.69
CA GLU A 199 24.66 3.60 -14.73
C GLU A 199 23.90 4.92 -14.53
N GLN A 200 22.60 4.87 -14.20
CA GLN A 200 21.81 6.08 -13.96
C GLN A 200 22.32 6.83 -12.73
N ILE A 201 22.60 6.12 -11.62
CA ILE A 201 23.16 6.75 -10.42
C ILE A 201 24.56 7.32 -10.68
N THR A 202 25.40 6.66 -11.48
CA THR A 202 26.72 7.19 -11.84
C THR A 202 26.61 8.48 -12.66
N LYS A 203 25.61 8.58 -13.55
CA LYS A 203 25.35 9.79 -14.35
C LYS A 203 24.70 10.92 -13.51
N ARG A 204 24.03 10.59 -12.42
CA ARG A 204 23.27 11.52 -11.56
C ARG A 204 23.55 11.27 -10.06
N PRO A 205 24.79 11.48 -9.60
CA PRO A 205 25.15 11.22 -8.21
C PRO A 205 24.39 12.09 -7.20
N GLU A 206 23.86 13.25 -7.63
CA GLU A 206 23.03 14.17 -6.84
C GLU A 206 21.65 13.62 -6.45
N GLU A 207 21.27 12.47 -6.99
CA GLU A 207 20.07 11.74 -6.56
C GLU A 207 20.31 10.93 -5.27
N ILE A 208 21.56 10.66 -4.91
CA ILE A 208 21.90 10.12 -3.60
C ILE A 208 22.15 11.28 -2.64
N PRO A 209 21.43 11.42 -1.52
CA PRO A 209 21.66 12.48 -0.56
C PRO A 209 23.09 12.49 -0.04
N ASP A 210 23.64 13.69 0.23
CA ASP A 210 25.02 13.81 0.68
C ASP A 210 25.25 13.08 2.02
N SER A 211 24.26 13.12 2.93
CA SER A 211 24.29 12.35 4.19
C SER A 211 24.46 10.84 3.98
N VAL A 212 23.88 10.29 2.91
CA VAL A 212 24.02 8.88 2.54
C VAL A 212 25.36 8.63 1.85
N ARG A 213 25.77 9.52 0.94
CA ARG A 213 27.00 9.35 0.15
C ARG A 213 28.27 9.48 0.99
N SER A 214 28.32 10.46 1.90
CA SER A 214 29.50 10.75 2.73
C SER A 214 29.44 10.15 4.13
N GLY A 215 28.27 9.68 4.56
CA GLY A 215 28.11 9.05 5.87
C GLY A 215 28.80 7.69 5.96
N CYS A 216 28.90 7.14 7.17
CA CYS A 216 29.31 5.76 7.39
C CYS A 216 28.06 4.90 7.56
N ASN A 217 27.58 4.32 6.46
CA ASN A 217 26.32 3.58 6.40
C ASN A 217 26.43 2.42 5.39
N LEU A 218 25.36 1.64 5.27
CA LEU A 218 25.31 0.47 4.40
C LEU A 218 25.62 0.80 2.93
N PHE A 219 25.10 1.92 2.41
CA PHE A 219 25.33 2.37 1.04
C PHE A 219 26.81 2.71 0.80
N SER A 220 27.37 3.61 1.61
CA SER A 220 28.75 4.08 1.42
C SER A 220 29.75 2.95 1.64
N LEU A 221 29.46 2.02 2.55
CA LEU A 221 30.25 0.81 2.76
C LEU A 221 30.21 -0.11 1.53
N ASN A 222 29.04 -0.35 0.93
CA ASN A 222 28.93 -1.15 -0.30
C ASN A 222 29.75 -0.54 -1.43
N VAL A 223 29.56 0.75 -1.71
CA VAL A 223 30.29 1.45 -2.78
C VAL A 223 31.81 1.35 -2.55
N ARG A 224 32.28 1.59 -1.32
CA ARG A 224 33.69 1.48 -0.97
C ARG A 224 34.24 0.06 -1.15
N MET A 225 33.50 -0.95 -0.72
CA MET A 225 33.92 -2.34 -0.85
C MET A 225 33.98 -2.76 -2.31
N GLU A 226 33.00 -2.38 -3.14
CA GLU A 226 33.04 -2.66 -4.58
C GLU A 226 34.23 -2.00 -5.27
N GLN A 227 34.55 -0.75 -4.91
CA GLN A 227 35.71 -0.03 -5.43
C GLN A 227 37.05 -0.65 -5.03
N CYS A 228 37.22 -0.99 -3.75
CA CYS A 228 38.49 -1.51 -3.25
C CYS A 228 38.74 -2.98 -3.65
N THR A 229 37.69 -3.76 -3.93
CA THR A 229 37.81 -5.19 -4.25
C THR A 229 37.61 -5.49 -5.74
N GLY A 230 36.98 -4.58 -6.48
CA GLY A 230 36.51 -4.83 -7.86
C GLY A 230 35.39 -5.88 -7.95
N SER A 231 34.87 -6.36 -6.82
CA SER A 231 33.82 -7.38 -6.75
C SER A 231 32.47 -6.72 -6.48
N LYS A 232 31.38 -7.29 -7.02
CA LYS A 232 30.02 -6.93 -6.62
C LYS A 232 29.56 -7.78 -5.45
N PHE A 233 28.70 -7.23 -4.61
CA PHE A 233 28.18 -7.90 -3.42
C PHE A 233 26.65 -7.88 -3.44
N GLU A 234 26.03 -8.90 -2.88
CA GLU A 234 24.58 -8.91 -2.68
C GLU A 234 24.17 -7.97 -1.54
N PHE A 235 22.90 -7.55 -1.54
CA PHE A 235 22.37 -6.67 -0.48
C PHE A 235 22.58 -7.28 0.91
N TYR A 236 22.09 -8.51 1.11
CA TYR A 236 22.18 -9.21 2.40
C TYR A 236 23.63 -9.47 2.83
N GLN A 237 24.53 -9.70 1.86
CA GLN A 237 25.95 -9.88 2.15
C GLN A 237 26.56 -8.62 2.75
N MET A 238 26.20 -7.45 2.23
CA MET A 238 26.66 -6.16 2.74
C MET A 238 25.98 -5.75 4.03
N GLU A 239 24.70 -6.06 4.19
CA GLU A 239 23.95 -5.83 5.43
C GLU A 239 24.58 -6.61 6.59
N ASN A 240 24.83 -7.90 6.38
CA ASN A 240 25.52 -8.73 7.36
C ASN A 240 26.92 -8.20 7.68
N PHE A 241 27.66 -7.76 6.66
CA PHE A 241 29.00 -7.21 6.83
C PHE A 241 29.00 -5.90 7.62
N TYR A 242 28.06 -5.01 7.34
CA TYR A 242 27.85 -3.76 8.09
C TYR A 242 27.50 -4.05 9.57
N ASN A 243 26.79 -5.14 9.83
CA ASN A 243 26.45 -5.63 11.17
C ASN A 243 27.53 -6.53 11.81
N GLY A 244 28.75 -6.56 11.25
CA GLY A 244 29.93 -7.19 11.88
C GLY A 244 30.24 -8.61 11.41
N THR A 245 29.44 -9.20 10.51
CA THR A 245 29.75 -10.49 9.90
C THR A 245 30.99 -10.37 9.02
N PRO A 246 32.02 -11.23 9.15
CA PRO A 246 33.23 -11.10 8.35
C PRO A 246 32.98 -11.38 6.87
N LEU A 247 33.64 -10.61 6.00
CA LEU A 247 33.58 -10.78 4.56
C LEU A 247 34.90 -11.31 4.03
N ARG A 248 34.87 -12.47 3.35
CA ARG A 248 36.05 -12.99 2.65
C ARG A 248 36.14 -12.34 1.28
N VAL A 249 37.31 -11.78 0.96
CA VAL A 249 37.59 -11.16 -0.34
C VAL A 249 38.88 -11.74 -0.93
N ASN A 250 38.87 -11.99 -2.24
CA ASN A 250 40.03 -12.52 -2.95
C ASN A 250 41.16 -11.49 -3.05
N ARG A 251 40.78 -10.22 -3.19
CA ARG A 251 41.69 -9.09 -3.34
C ARG A 251 41.04 -7.83 -2.75
N ILE A 252 41.81 -7.01 -2.04
CA ILE A 252 41.38 -5.68 -1.61
C ILE A 252 42.54 -4.70 -1.64
N GLN A 253 42.30 -3.52 -2.21
CA GLN A 253 43.23 -2.40 -2.21
C GLN A 253 43.08 -1.62 -0.90
N THR A 254 44.19 -1.44 -0.18
CA THR A 254 44.25 -0.64 1.04
C THR A 254 45.30 0.47 0.89
N PRO A 255 45.30 1.51 1.74
CA PRO A 255 46.36 2.53 1.73
C PRO A 255 47.77 1.95 1.96
N LYS A 256 47.87 0.75 2.56
CA LYS A 256 49.14 0.05 2.82
C LYS A 256 49.54 -0.91 1.68
N GLY A 257 48.76 -0.95 0.61
CA GLY A 257 48.95 -1.86 -0.52
C GLY A 257 47.84 -2.90 -0.65
N GLU A 258 48.03 -3.78 -1.61
CA GLU A 258 47.08 -4.84 -1.95
C GLU A 258 47.17 -6.02 -0.98
N LEU A 259 46.02 -6.47 -0.48
CA LEU A 259 45.90 -7.71 0.28
C LEU A 259 45.16 -8.75 -0.56
N LYS A 260 45.61 -10.01 -0.51
CA LYS A 260 44.99 -11.16 -1.20
C LYS A 260 44.45 -12.15 -0.17
N ASP A 261 43.40 -12.89 -0.54
CA ASP A 261 42.77 -13.94 0.27
C ASP A 261 42.61 -13.53 1.75
N THR A 262 41.88 -12.44 1.96
CA THR A 262 41.77 -11.76 3.25
C THR A 262 40.33 -11.81 3.75
N VAL A 263 40.18 -11.99 5.06
CA VAL A 263 38.93 -11.79 5.78
C VAL A 263 38.92 -10.36 6.30
N VAL A 264 37.95 -9.59 5.83
CA VAL A 264 37.69 -8.21 6.24
C VAL A 264 36.59 -8.23 7.30
N ARG A 265 36.76 -7.43 8.34
CA ARG A 265 35.69 -7.12 9.31
C ARG A 265 35.52 -5.63 9.39
N PHE A 266 34.28 -5.19 9.59
CA PHE A 266 33.94 -3.81 9.79
C PHE A 266 33.39 -3.62 11.21
N ASP A 267 33.98 -2.69 11.95
CA ASP A 267 33.51 -2.26 13.27
C ASP A 267 32.65 -1.00 13.08
N LYS A 268 31.34 -1.12 13.29
CA LYS A 268 30.38 -0.03 13.08
C LYS A 268 30.53 1.10 14.10
N GLU A 269 30.95 0.78 15.33
CA GLU A 269 31.13 1.78 16.39
C GLU A 269 32.38 2.63 16.15
N LYS A 270 33.48 1.98 15.75
CA LYS A 270 34.75 2.65 15.44
C LYS A 270 34.84 3.16 14.01
N GLN A 271 33.97 2.66 13.13
CA GLN A 271 34.00 2.91 11.69
C GLN A 271 35.33 2.49 11.04
N GLU A 272 35.89 1.38 11.51
CA GLU A 272 37.22 0.89 11.13
C GLU A 272 37.17 -0.50 10.48
N PHE A 273 38.10 -0.73 9.56
CA PHE A 273 38.32 -2.05 8.97
C PHE A 273 39.43 -2.78 9.71
N SER A 274 39.23 -4.08 9.94
CA SER A 274 40.29 -4.99 10.33
C SER A 274 40.45 -6.11 9.30
N PHE A 275 41.71 -6.53 9.11
CA PHE A 275 42.12 -7.46 8.08
C PHE A 275 42.84 -8.64 8.72
N SER A 276 42.47 -9.84 8.33
CA SER A 276 43.13 -11.07 8.78
C SER A 276 43.30 -12.05 7.61
N PRO A 277 44.42 -12.78 7.53
CA PRO A 277 44.60 -13.77 6.48
C PRO A 277 43.57 -14.89 6.61
N VAL A 278 43.08 -15.41 5.48
CA VAL A 278 42.25 -16.62 5.49
C VAL A 278 43.10 -17.77 6.02
N ARG A 279 42.75 -18.32 7.19
CA ARG A 279 43.40 -19.53 7.70
C ARG A 279 43.16 -20.66 6.71
N GLN A 280 44.22 -21.13 6.06
CA GLN A 280 44.18 -22.44 5.40
C GLN A 280 44.11 -23.48 6.51
N ASP A 281 42.95 -24.11 6.69
CA ASP A 281 42.91 -25.38 7.41
C ASP A 281 43.86 -26.33 6.68
N LYS A 282 45.03 -26.55 7.26
CA LYS A 282 45.84 -27.71 6.94
C LYS A 282 44.94 -28.89 7.26
N LYS A 283 44.22 -29.41 6.25
CA LYS A 283 43.81 -30.80 6.22
C LYS A 283 45.09 -31.59 6.38
N ASN A 284 45.44 -31.92 7.62
CA ASN A 284 46.32 -33.02 7.93
C ASN A 284 45.65 -34.24 7.29
N ARG A 285 46.03 -34.53 6.04
CA ARG A 285 45.97 -35.87 5.51
C ARG A 285 46.83 -36.70 6.45
N LEU A 286 46.20 -37.33 7.43
CA LEU A 286 46.74 -38.49 8.10
C LEU A 286 47.07 -39.49 6.99
N LYS A 287 48.36 -39.56 6.64
CA LYS A 287 48.91 -40.78 6.06
C LYS A 287 49.11 -41.73 7.24
N ILE A 288 48.14 -42.63 7.45
CA ILE A 288 48.38 -44.00 7.92
C ILE A 288 47.37 -44.87 7.19
#